data_AF-A0A975B8W4-F1
#
_entry.id   AF-A0A975B8W4-F1
#
_cell.length_a   1.000
_cell.length_b   1.000
_cell.length_c   1.000
_cell.angle_alpha   90.00
_cell.angle_beta   90.00
_cell.angle_gamma   90.00
#
_symmetry.space_group_name_H-M   'P 1'
#
loop_
_entity.id
_entity.type
_entity.pdbx_description
1 polymer ?
#
loop_
_entity_poly.entity_id
_entity_poly.type
_entity_poly.pdbx_seq_one_letter_code
_entity_poly.pdbx_strand_id
1 'polypeptide(L)' 'MKPKSATVFTEIESAHSCTSMKTRIETIFNCHQGKIQDTSQLYFHENKD' A
#
# COMPACT_ATOMS: atom_id res chain seq x y z
N MET A 1 -24.54 11.83 -4.97
CA MET A 1 -23.12 12.22 -5.00
C MET A 1 -22.35 11.10 -5.70
N LYS A 2 -21.52 11.37 -6.71
CA LYS A 2 -20.73 10.31 -7.36
C LYS A 2 -19.65 9.82 -6.38
N PRO A 3 -19.43 8.49 -6.25
CA PRO A 3 -18.34 7.97 -5.42
C PRO A 3 -17.01 8.47 -5.97
N LYS A 4 -16.11 8.88 -5.06
CA LYS A 4 -14.72 9.22 -5.39
C LYS A 4 -13.83 8.17 -4.75
N SER A 5 -12.89 7.63 -5.52
CA SER A 5 -11.88 6.71 -5.03
C SER A 5 -10.49 7.31 -5.28
N ALA A 6 -9.58 7.10 -4.34
CA ALA A 6 -8.17 7.44 -4.47
C ALA A 6 -7.33 6.28 -3.95
N THR A 7 -6.27 5.93 -4.66
CA THR A 7 -5.31 4.91 -4.23
C THR A 7 -3.99 5.57 -3.87
N VAL A 8 -3.46 5.23 -2.70
CA VAL A 8 -2.13 5.65 -2.23
C VAL A 8 -1.24 4.43 -2.11
N PHE A 9 -0.01 4.56 -2.60
CA PHE A 9 1.02 3.52 -2.47
C PHE A 9 2.16 4.03 -1.61
N THR A 10 2.56 3.22 -0.63
CA THR A 10 3.78 3.44 0.17
C THR A 10 4.69 2.25 -0.06
N GLU A 11 5.94 2.51 -0.45
CA GLU A 11 6.96 1.47 -0.61
C GLU A 11 8.08 1.70 0.41
N ILE A 12 8.46 0.64 1.12
CA ILE A 12 9.58 0.62 2.05
C ILE A 12 10.54 -0.47 1.56
N GLU A 13 11.77 -0.09 1.30
CA GLU A 13 12.84 -1.01 0.90
C GLU A 13 13.90 -1.05 1.99
N SER A 14 14.25 -2.26 2.42
CA SER A 14 15.34 -2.51 3.35
C SER A 14 16.35 -3.40 2.64
N ALA A 15 17.60 -2.96 2.58
CA ALA A 15 18.69 -3.71 1.98
C ALA A 15 19.76 -3.99 3.04
N HIS A 16 20.08 -5.27 3.23
CA HIS A 16 21.25 -5.74 3.95
C HIS A 16 22.11 -6.59 3.01
N SER A 17 23.40 -6.74 3.31
CA SER A 17 24.46 -7.22 2.39
C SER A 17 24.21 -8.51 1.60
N CYS A 18 23.19 -9.30 1.95
CA CYS A 18 22.83 -10.55 1.27
C CYS A 18 21.32 -10.68 0.98
N THR A 19 20.49 -9.72 1.41
CA THR A 19 19.04 -9.77 1.28
C THR A 19 18.45 -8.38 1.10
N SER A 20 17.47 -8.24 0.22
CA SER A 20 16.61 -7.07 0.22
C SER A 20 15.17 -7.47 0.51
N MET A 21 14.48 -6.63 1.26
CA MET A 21 13.07 -6.79 1.56
C MET A 21 12.35 -5.54 1.07
N LYS A 22 11.34 -5.74 0.24
CA LYS A 22 10.41 -4.71 -0.20
C LYS A 22 9.05 -4.95 0.43
N THR A 23 8.55 -3.93 1.13
CA THR A 23 7.18 -3.88 1.61
C THR A 23 6.42 -2.84 0.81
N ARG A 24 5.28 -3.24 0.22
CA ARG A 24 4.35 -2.32 -0.44
C ARG A 24 3.04 -2.28 0.34
N ILE A 25 2.60 -1.09 0.69
CA ILE A 25 1.30 -0.83 1.31
C ILE A 25 0.44 -0.14 0.25
N GLU A 26 -0.67 -0.76 -0.11
CA GLU A 26 -1.70 -0.17 -0.96
C GLU A 26 -2.90 0.20 -0.10
N THR A 27 -3.23 1.49 -0.06
CA THR A 27 -4.42 1.99 0.65
C THR A 27 -5.40 2.58 -0.35
N ILE A 28 -6.62 2.07 -0.35
CA ILE A 28 -7.71 2.53 -1.20
C ILE A 28 -8.67 3.33 -0.32
N PHE A 29 -8.85 4.62 -0.64
CA PHE A 29 -9.81 5.50 0.02
C PHE A 29 -11.05 5.67 -0.83
N ASN A 30 -12.21 5.29 -0.29
CA ASN A 30 -13.50 5.46 -0.93
C ASN A 30 -14.33 6.50 -0.17
N CYS A 31 -14.71 7.57 -0.87
CA CYS A 31 -15.65 8.56 -0.36
C CYS A 31 -17.06 8.23 -0.83
N HIS A 32 -17.92 7.84 0.10
CA HIS A 32 -19.32 7.53 -0.17
C HIS A 32 -20.22 8.23 0.85
N GLN A 33 -21.20 9.01 0.36
CA GLN A 33 -22.17 9.74 1.20
C GLN A 33 -21.54 10.61 2.32
N GLY A 34 -20.39 11.23 2.06
CA GLY A 34 -19.69 12.08 3.03
C GLY A 34 -18.90 11.32 4.09
N LYS A 35 -18.80 9.99 3.98
CA LYS A 35 -17.93 9.15 4.81
C LYS A 35 -16.75 8.66 4.00
N ILE A 36 -15.60 8.52 4.66
CA ILE A 36 -14.41 7.86 4.12
C ILE A 36 -14.41 6.43 4.64
N GLN A 37 -14.25 5.47 3.73
CA GLN A 37 -13.92 4.08 4.04
C GLN A 37 -12.58 3.78 3.40
N ASP A 38 -11.65 3.23 4.17
CA ASP A 38 -10.33 2.81 3.69
C ASP A 38 -10.12 1.30 3.83
N THR A 39 -9.41 0.74 2.86
CA THR A 39 -8.92 -0.64 2.91
C THR A 39 -7.43 -0.61 2.60
N SER A 40 -6.63 -1.26 3.45
CA SER A 40 -5.18 -1.39 3.25
C SER A 40 -4.77 -2.83 2.99
N GLN A 41 -3.88 -3.05 2.02
CA GLN A 41 -3.25 -4.34 1.72
C GLN A 41 -1.74 -4.21 1.91
N LEU A 42 -1.13 -5.21 2.56
CA LEU A 42 0.32 -5.31 2.75
C LEU A 42 0.89 -6.43 1.90
N TYR A 43 1.89 -6.11 1.09
CA TYR A 43 2.66 -7.06 0.29
C TYR A 43 4.11 -7.09 0.77
N PHE A 44 4.64 -8.28 1.00
CA PHE A 44 6.03 -8.52 1.36
C PHE A 44 6.73 -9.27 0.23
N HIS A 45 7.89 -8.77 -0.18
CA HIS A 45 8.75 -9.41 -1.15
C HIS A 45 10.17 -9.48 -0.61
N GLU A 46 10.71 -10.68 -0.47
CA GLU A 46 12.09 -10.93 -0.05
C GLU A 46 12.89 -11.37 -1.28
N ASN A 47 13.92 -10.61 -1.61
CA ASN A 47 14.92 -11.00 -2.59
C ASN A 47 16.14 -11.54 -1.82
N LYS A 48 16.58 -12.74 -2.19
CA LYS A 48 17.86 -13.31 -1.78
C LYS A 48 18.77 -13.26 -2.99
N ASP A 49 19.92 -12.58 -2.84
CA ASP A 49 20.99 -12.59 -3.85
C ASP A 49 21.68 -13.96 -3.91
#